data_AF-A0A3D3SRL1-F1
#
_entry.id   AF-A0A3D3SRL1-F1
#
_cell.length_a   1.000
_cell.length_b   1.000
_cell.length_c   1.000
_cell.angle_alpha   90.00
_cell.angle_beta   90.00
_cell.angle_gamma   90.00
#
_symmetry.space_group_name_H-M   'P 1'
#
loop_
_entity.id
_entity.type
_entity.pdbx_description
1 polymer ?
#
loop_
_entity_poly.entity_id
_entity_poly.type
_entity_poly.pdbx_seq_one_letter_code
_entity_poly.pdbx_strand_id
1 'polypeptide(L)'
;MREDLEQQEQMAAIKGFWRDNGRFIFAAVLVIALGFGGYQGYQAYAAHQGEKASRLLTEFEQAIAEQNATKAEALAASLAADHEGSMHHALAAMRMAKSLVGAGSLEKAAAWLEPIKDHSDEGLAWITRLRLSSLYIDLNQLEKALGVLNEAEPVEAVLAQVNDRRGDVLVLLGRNDEAR
;
A
#
# COMPACT_ATOMS: atom_id res chain seq x y z
N MET A 1 5.57 18.30 67.97
CA MET A 1 6.39 17.13 68.37
C MET A 1 5.92 15.81 67.78
N ARG A 2 4.65 15.38 67.89
CA ARG A 2 4.19 14.16 67.20
C ARG A 2 4.04 14.36 65.68
N GLU A 3 3.52 15.51 65.27
CA GLU A 3 3.40 15.88 63.86
C GLU A 3 4.77 15.97 63.16
N ASP A 4 5.83 16.40 63.88
CA ASP A 4 7.19 16.48 63.32
C ASP A 4 7.85 15.10 63.13
N LEU A 5 7.53 14.13 63.99
CA LEU A 5 8.06 12.76 63.90
C LEU A 5 7.39 11.99 62.76
N GLU A 6 6.07 12.10 62.59
CA GLU A 6 5.37 11.50 61.45
C GLU A 6 5.84 12.11 60.12
N GLN A 7 6.09 13.43 60.07
CA GLN A 7 6.66 14.06 58.87
C GLN A 7 8.07 13.56 58.56
N GLN A 8 8.92 13.34 59.57
CA GLN A 8 10.25 12.78 59.35
C GLN A 8 10.22 11.32 58.87
N GLU A 9 9.32 10.50 59.41
CA GLU A 9 9.14 9.11 58.97
C GLU A 9 8.61 9.02 57.53
N GLN A 10 7.67 9.89 57.15
CA GLN A 10 7.20 10.00 55.76
C GLN A 10 8.33 10.44 54.81
N MET A 11 9.13 11.43 55.21
CA MET A 11 10.30 11.87 54.44
C MET A 11 11.32 10.75 54.24
N ALA A 12 11.57 9.96 55.29
CA ALA A 12 12.50 8.83 55.26
C ALA A 12 11.99 7.70 54.36
N ALA A 13 10.69 7.40 54.39
CA ALA A 13 10.06 6.41 53.53
C ALA A 13 10.14 6.79 52.05
N ILE A 14 9.88 8.07 51.71
CA ILE A 14 9.99 8.59 50.34
C ILE A 14 11.45 8.55 49.86
N LYS A 15 12.41 8.95 50.71
CA LYS A 15 13.84 8.85 50.39
C LYS A 15 14.29 7.40 50.17
N GLY A 16 13.82 6.47 51.01
CA GLY A 16 14.11 5.05 50.88
C GLY A 16 13.57 4.48 49.58
N PHE A 17 12.30 4.75 49.27
CA PHE A 17 11.67 4.33 48.02
C PHE A 17 12.44 4.82 46.79
N TRP A 18 12.83 6.09 46.76
CA TRP A 18 13.60 6.66 45.65
C TRP A 18 15.01 6.08 45.54
N ARG A 19 15.68 5.82 46.67
CA ARG A 19 17.00 5.18 46.68
C ARG A 19 16.94 3.75 46.12
N ASP A 20 15.89 3.02 46.44
CA ASP A 20 15.77 1.60 46.10
C ASP A 20 15.20 1.41 44.67
N ASN A 21 14.32 2.31 44.21
CA ASN A 21 13.63 2.20 42.92
C ASN A 21 14.09 3.21 41.84
N GLY A 22 14.83 4.26 42.21
CA GLY A 22 15.16 5.37 41.32
C GLY A 22 15.89 4.95 40.04
N ARG A 23 16.74 3.92 40.11
CA ARG A 23 17.44 3.37 38.93
C ARG A 23 16.47 2.69 37.96
N PHE A 24 15.48 1.96 38.46
CA PHE A 24 14.46 1.30 37.64
C PHE A 24 13.49 2.30 37.03
N ILE A 25 13.05 3.30 37.81
CA ILE A 25 12.20 4.38 37.33
C ILE A 25 12.92 5.16 36.23
N PHE A 26 14.19 5.52 36.44
CA PHE A 26 14.99 6.20 35.42
C PHE A 26 15.16 5.36 34.15
N ALA A 27 15.47 4.07 34.28
CA ALA A 27 15.57 3.16 33.14
C ALA A 27 14.24 3.04 32.37
N ALA A 28 13.11 2.94 33.07
CA ALA A 28 11.78 2.88 32.45
C ALA A 28 11.46 4.18 31.70
N VAL A 29 11.71 5.34 32.30
CA VAL A 29 11.52 6.66 31.64
C VAL A 29 12.41 6.78 30.41
N LEU A 30 13.67 6.33 30.49
CA LEU A 30 14.59 6.37 29.36
C LEU A 30 14.11 5.49 28.19
N VAL A 31 13.62 4.27 28.47
CA VAL A 31 13.06 3.37 27.45
C VAL A 31 11.83 4.01 26.78
N ILE A 32 10.92 4.61 27.57
CA ILE A 32 9.75 5.32 27.04
C ILE A 32 10.18 6.51 26.16
N ALA A 33 11.13 7.31 26.62
CA ALA A 33 11.63 8.47 25.88
C ALA A 33 12.29 8.07 24.55
N LEU A 34 13.10 7.00 24.55
CA LEU A 34 13.71 6.46 23.34
C LEU A 34 12.66 5.86 22.39
N GLY A 35 11.68 5.12 22.91
CA GLY A 35 10.59 4.58 22.11
C GLY A 35 9.75 5.68 21.45
N PHE A 36 9.38 6.71 22.21
CA PHE A 36 8.63 7.84 21.69
C PHE A 36 9.45 8.68 20.69
N GLY A 37 10.71 8.96 20.99
CA GLY A 37 11.62 9.66 20.07
C GLY A 37 11.84 8.91 18.77
N GLY A 38 12.01 7.59 18.83
CA GLY A 38 12.11 6.71 17.66
C GLY A 38 10.82 6.73 16.83
N TYR A 39 9.66 6.63 17.47
CA TYR A 39 8.36 6.69 16.79
C TYR A 39 8.13 8.04 16.09
N GLN A 40 8.43 9.16 16.76
CA GLN A 40 8.32 10.49 16.17
C GLN A 40 9.28 10.68 15.00
N GLY A 41 10.53 10.19 15.11
CA GLY A 41 11.49 10.20 14.02
C GLY A 41 11.00 9.40 12.81
N TYR A 42 10.46 8.20 13.05
CA TYR A 42 9.87 7.37 12.00
C TYR A 42 8.68 8.04 11.31
N GLN A 43 7.77 8.65 12.07
CA GLN A 43 6.63 9.39 11.50
C GLN A 43 7.08 10.59 10.66
N ALA A 44 8.06 11.36 11.11
CA ALA A 44 8.60 12.48 10.34
C ALA A 44 9.25 12.02 9.03
N TYR A 45 9.98 10.90 9.06
CA TYR A 45 10.56 10.28 7.86
C TYR A 45 9.46 9.83 6.89
N ALA A 46 8.43 9.12 7.38
CA ALA A 46 7.30 8.68 6.57
C ALA A 46 6.54 9.86 5.93
N ALA A 47 6.34 10.94 6.69
CA ALA A 47 5.69 12.16 6.19
C ALA A 47 6.48 12.83 5.07
N HIS A 48 7.80 12.96 5.22
CA HIS A 48 8.67 13.51 4.17
C HIS A 48 8.68 12.67 2.90
N GLN A 49 8.65 11.34 3.03
CA GLN A 49 8.55 10.45 1.88
C GLN A 49 7.18 10.55 1.19
N GLY A 50 6.10 10.69 1.95
CA GLY A 50 4.76 10.94 1.41
C GLY A 50 4.65 12.27 0.66
N GLU A 51 5.28 13.34 1.16
CA GLU A 51 5.27 14.64 0.50
C GLU A 51 5.95 14.60 -0.88
N LYS A 52 7.11 13.93 -1.00
CA LYS A 52 7.80 13.76 -2.28
C LYS A 52 6.96 12.96 -3.28
N ALA A 53 6.39 11.84 -2.85
CA ALA A 53 5.52 11.01 -3.68
C ALA A 53 4.29 11.81 -4.17
N SER A 54 3.69 12.61 -3.29
CA SER A 54 2.55 13.46 -3.64
C SER A 54 2.91 14.49 -4.72
N ARG A 55 4.08 15.14 -4.63
CA ARG A 55 4.53 16.10 -5.64
C ARG A 55 4.74 15.43 -6.99
N LEU A 56 5.43 14.28 -7.01
CA LEU A 56 5.63 13.49 -8.23
C LEU A 56 4.30 13.07 -8.86
N LEU A 57 3.34 12.65 -8.04
CA LEU A 57 2.00 12.27 -8.51
C LEU A 57 1.25 13.48 -9.10
N THR A 58 1.32 14.66 -8.47
CA THR A 58 0.72 15.89 -9.03
C THR A 58 1.34 16.26 -10.38
N GLU A 59 2.67 16.22 -10.49
CA GLU A 59 3.36 16.48 -11.76
C GLU A 59 2.99 15.44 -12.84
N PHE A 60 2.82 14.19 -12.43
CA PHE A 60 2.37 13.11 -13.30
C PHE A 60 0.95 13.38 -13.83
N GLU A 61 0.01 13.74 -12.95
CA GLU A 61 -1.37 14.06 -13.35
C GLU A 61 -1.41 15.26 -14.30
N GLN A 62 -0.56 16.26 -14.08
CA GLN A 62 -0.40 17.38 -15.00
C GLN A 62 0.13 16.93 -16.36
N ALA A 63 1.15 16.06 -16.40
CA ALA A 63 1.69 15.53 -17.65
C ALA A 63 0.65 14.73 -18.45
N ILE A 64 -0.20 13.95 -17.76
CA ILE A 64 -1.35 13.26 -18.37
C ILE A 64 -2.36 14.26 -18.93
N ALA A 65 -2.71 15.32 -18.19
CA ALA A 65 -3.64 16.36 -18.64
C ALA A 65 -3.11 17.14 -19.85
N GLU A 66 -1.80 17.38 -19.91
CA GLU A 66 -1.10 18.00 -21.03
C GLU A 66 -0.86 17.04 -22.22
N GLN A 67 -1.28 15.76 -22.10
CA GLN A 67 -1.03 14.69 -23.07
C GLN A 67 0.47 14.47 -23.37
N ASN A 68 1.35 14.82 -22.42
CA ASN A 68 2.78 14.60 -22.53
C ASN A 68 3.14 13.18 -22.05
N ALA A 69 2.91 12.21 -22.93
CA ALA A 69 3.10 10.78 -22.62
C ALA A 69 4.52 10.45 -22.12
N THR A 70 5.56 11.02 -22.74
CA THR A 70 6.96 10.78 -22.35
C THR A 70 7.23 11.24 -20.92
N LYS A 71 6.75 12.44 -20.55
CA LYS A 71 6.91 12.96 -19.19
C LYS A 71 6.09 12.15 -18.19
N ALA A 72 4.86 11.80 -18.54
CA ALA A 72 3.99 10.98 -17.69
C ALA A 72 4.62 9.60 -17.41
N GLU A 73 5.16 8.93 -18.43
CA GLU A 73 5.82 7.63 -18.30
C GLU A 73 7.06 7.72 -17.41
N ALA A 74 7.89 8.76 -17.58
CA ALA A 74 9.08 8.97 -16.75
C ALA A 74 8.72 9.22 -15.26
N LEU A 75 7.69 10.02 -14.99
CA LEU A 75 7.23 10.29 -13.62
C LEU A 75 6.60 9.07 -12.97
N ALA A 76 5.79 8.30 -13.72
CA ALA A 76 5.24 7.04 -13.24
C ALA A 76 6.35 6.02 -12.94
N ALA A 77 7.42 5.98 -13.74
CA ALA A 77 8.56 5.10 -13.51
C ALA A 77 9.34 5.49 -12.25
N SER A 78 9.52 6.79 -11.99
CA SER A 78 10.11 7.26 -10.72
C SER A 78 9.23 6.90 -9.52
N LEU A 79 7.91 7.06 -9.62
CA LEU A 79 6.99 6.61 -8.56
C LEU A 79 7.08 5.09 -8.32
N ALA A 80 7.22 4.29 -9.37
CA ALA A 80 7.39 2.84 -9.25
C ALA A 80 8.73 2.47 -8.59
N ALA A 81 9.82 3.16 -8.93
CA ALA A 81 11.16 2.87 -8.40
C ALA A 81 11.35 3.36 -6.95
N ASP A 82 10.88 4.57 -6.64
CA ASP A 82 11.17 5.24 -5.36
C ASP A 82 10.08 4.99 -4.30
N HIS A 83 8.88 4.59 -4.74
CA HIS A 83 7.70 4.44 -3.90
C HIS A 83 6.91 3.16 -4.21
N GLU A 84 7.61 2.07 -4.52
CA GLU A 84 7.04 0.74 -4.73
C GLU A 84 6.10 0.33 -3.58
N GLY A 85 4.99 -0.34 -3.92
CA GLY A 85 3.97 -0.76 -2.95
C GLY A 85 3.17 0.37 -2.30
N SER A 86 3.44 1.63 -2.60
CA SER A 86 2.65 2.76 -2.10
C SER A 86 1.39 3.00 -2.95
N MET A 87 0.39 3.63 -2.34
CA MET A 87 -0.81 4.07 -3.04
C MET A 87 -0.50 5.04 -4.20
N HIS A 88 0.55 5.85 -4.08
CA HIS A 88 0.96 6.80 -5.13
C HIS A 88 1.44 6.06 -6.38
N HIS A 89 2.29 5.03 -6.20
CA HIS A 89 2.71 4.15 -7.29
C HIS A 89 1.51 3.47 -7.94
N ALA A 90 0.64 2.84 -7.14
CA ALA A 90 -0.53 2.14 -7.66
C ALA A 90 -1.45 3.08 -8.46
N LEU A 91 -1.70 4.29 -7.97
CA LEU A 91 -2.53 5.27 -8.68
C LEU A 91 -1.91 5.70 -10.01
N ALA A 92 -0.60 5.98 -10.03
CA ALA A 92 0.11 6.34 -11.25
C ALA A 92 0.08 5.21 -12.29
N ALA A 93 0.37 3.98 -11.86
CA ALA A 93 0.30 2.78 -12.69
C ALA A 93 -1.09 2.57 -13.30
N MET A 94 -2.17 2.68 -12.51
CA MET A 94 -3.54 2.56 -13.01
C MET A 94 -3.90 3.66 -14.02
N ARG A 95 -3.43 4.90 -13.81
CA ARG A 95 -3.67 6.03 -14.71
C ARG A 95 -2.86 5.89 -16.01
N MET A 96 -1.62 5.43 -15.92
CA MET A 96 -0.79 5.10 -17.09
C MET A 96 -1.44 3.98 -17.91
N ALA A 97 -1.86 2.90 -17.27
CA ALA A 97 -2.57 1.81 -17.94
C ALA A 97 -3.82 2.32 -18.67
N LYS A 98 -4.64 3.16 -18.03
CA LYS A 98 -5.81 3.78 -18.66
C LYS A 98 -5.44 4.63 -19.89
N SER A 99 -4.38 5.44 -19.81
CA SER A 99 -3.91 6.25 -20.93
C SER A 99 -3.45 5.37 -22.10
N LEU A 100 -2.70 4.31 -21.81
CA LEU A 100 -2.18 3.37 -22.79
C LEU A 100 -3.28 2.54 -23.47
N VAL A 101 -4.33 2.15 -22.74
CA VAL A 101 -5.53 1.55 -23.33
C VAL A 101 -6.18 2.50 -24.33
N GLY A 102 -6.34 3.78 -23.97
CA GLY A 102 -6.86 4.80 -24.88
C GLY A 102 -6.00 5.01 -26.14
N ALA A 103 -4.70 4.74 -26.03
CA ALA A 103 -3.74 4.78 -27.14
C ALA A 103 -3.59 3.43 -27.89
N GLY A 104 -4.36 2.40 -27.54
CA GLY A 104 -4.30 1.08 -28.16
C GLY A 104 -3.07 0.24 -27.79
N SER A 105 -2.27 0.67 -26.80
CA SER A 105 -1.06 -0.03 -26.34
C SER A 105 -1.40 -0.98 -25.18
N LEU A 106 -2.18 -2.02 -25.46
CA LEU A 106 -2.73 -2.92 -24.44
C LEU A 106 -1.66 -3.70 -23.67
N GLU A 107 -0.60 -4.16 -24.33
CA GLU A 107 0.50 -4.88 -23.67
C GLU A 107 1.24 -3.98 -22.68
N LYS A 108 1.48 -2.71 -23.05
CA LYS A 108 2.08 -1.74 -22.14
C LYS A 108 1.16 -1.43 -20.97
N ALA A 109 -0.15 -1.34 -21.21
CA ALA A 109 -1.12 -1.13 -20.14
C ALA A 109 -1.10 -2.29 -19.14
N ALA A 110 -1.04 -3.53 -19.62
CA ALA A 110 -0.94 -4.72 -18.77
C ALA A 110 0.36 -4.70 -17.96
N ALA A 111 1.49 -4.33 -18.58
CA ALA A 111 2.79 -4.23 -17.91
C ALA A 111 2.81 -3.21 -16.75
N TRP A 112 2.00 -2.14 -16.81
CA TRP A 112 1.84 -1.20 -15.70
C TRP A 112 0.97 -1.75 -14.56
N LEU A 113 0.01 -2.63 -14.84
CA LEU A 113 -0.86 -3.20 -13.82
C LEU A 113 -0.25 -4.44 -13.14
N GLU A 114 0.59 -5.19 -13.84
CA GLU A 114 1.19 -6.44 -13.34
C GLU A 114 1.87 -6.28 -11.96
N PRO A 115 2.71 -5.27 -11.70
CA PRO A 115 3.42 -5.16 -10.42
C PRO A 115 2.50 -4.80 -9.24
N ILE A 116 1.32 -4.24 -9.51
CA ILE A 116 0.39 -3.76 -8.47
C ILE A 116 -0.79 -4.73 -8.25
N LYS A 117 -0.80 -5.88 -8.94
CA LYS A 117 -1.84 -6.91 -8.75
C LYS A 117 -1.82 -7.52 -7.35
N ASP A 118 -0.67 -7.49 -6.68
CA ASP A 118 -0.42 -8.01 -5.34
C ASP A 118 -0.25 -6.89 -4.29
N HIS A 119 -0.87 -5.73 -4.53
CA HIS A 119 -0.83 -4.61 -3.60
C HIS A 119 -1.39 -5.00 -2.21
N SER A 120 -0.87 -4.37 -1.14
CA SER A 120 -1.24 -4.68 0.24
C SER A 120 -2.69 -4.34 0.60
N ASP A 121 -3.25 -3.32 -0.06
CA ASP A 121 -4.69 -3.06 -0.08
C ASP A 121 -5.40 -4.07 -0.98
N GLU A 122 -6.19 -4.94 -0.35
CA GLU A 122 -6.85 -6.05 -1.02
C GLU A 122 -7.91 -5.61 -2.05
N GLY A 123 -8.61 -4.50 -1.80
CA GLY A 123 -9.57 -3.94 -2.74
C GLY A 123 -8.88 -3.46 -4.01
N LEU A 124 -7.76 -2.76 -3.87
CA LEU A 124 -6.91 -2.31 -4.97
C LEU A 124 -6.31 -3.48 -5.75
N ALA A 125 -5.82 -4.51 -5.05
CA ALA A 125 -5.29 -5.72 -5.64
C ALA A 125 -6.36 -6.40 -6.53
N TRP A 126 -7.58 -6.60 -6.03
CA TRP A 126 -8.66 -7.23 -6.79
C TRP A 126 -9.17 -6.40 -7.97
N ILE A 127 -9.32 -5.08 -7.81
CA ILE A 127 -9.65 -4.18 -8.93
C ILE A 127 -8.58 -4.26 -10.01
N THR A 128 -7.30 -4.35 -9.62
CA THR A 128 -6.18 -4.49 -10.56
C THR A 128 -6.25 -5.84 -11.29
N ARG A 129 -6.41 -6.95 -10.57
CA ARG A 129 -6.53 -8.30 -11.18
C ARG A 129 -7.68 -8.38 -12.18
N LEU A 130 -8.84 -7.82 -11.86
CA LEU A 130 -9.99 -7.77 -12.77
C LEU A 130 -9.70 -6.94 -14.04
N ARG A 131 -9.03 -5.80 -13.91
CA ARG A 131 -8.63 -4.97 -15.06
C ARG A 131 -7.56 -5.65 -15.91
N LEU A 132 -6.58 -6.27 -15.27
CA LEU A 132 -5.51 -7.01 -15.92
C LEU A 132 -6.06 -8.23 -16.67
N SER A 133 -7.03 -8.94 -16.09
CA SER A 133 -7.79 -10.00 -16.77
C SER A 133 -8.50 -9.48 -18.03
N SER A 134 -9.16 -8.31 -17.97
CA SER A 134 -9.76 -7.68 -19.16
C SER A 134 -8.72 -7.42 -20.25
N LEU A 135 -7.57 -6.83 -19.89
CA LEU A 135 -6.50 -6.58 -20.87
C LEU A 135 -5.98 -7.87 -21.49
N TYR A 136 -5.84 -8.93 -20.70
CA TYR A 136 -5.43 -10.23 -21.23
C TYR A 136 -6.48 -10.86 -22.14
N ILE A 137 -7.78 -10.64 -21.90
CA ILE A 137 -8.83 -11.03 -22.85
C ILE A 137 -8.69 -10.27 -24.17
N ASP A 138 -8.55 -8.94 -24.11
CA ASP A 138 -8.43 -8.10 -25.31
C ASP A 138 -7.18 -8.43 -26.13
N LEU A 139 -6.11 -8.89 -25.45
CA LEU A 139 -4.87 -9.39 -26.04
C LEU A 139 -4.96 -10.84 -26.54
N ASN A 140 -6.10 -11.50 -26.40
CA ASN A 140 -6.31 -12.93 -26.68
C ASN A 140 -5.37 -13.86 -25.90
N GLN A 141 -4.91 -13.43 -24.72
CA GLN A 141 -4.08 -14.18 -23.78
C GLN A 141 -4.95 -14.82 -22.69
N LEU A 142 -5.94 -15.62 -23.09
CA LEU A 142 -7.02 -16.11 -22.23
C LEU A 142 -6.53 -16.91 -21.01
N GLU A 143 -5.50 -17.74 -21.16
CA GLU A 143 -4.94 -18.48 -20.02
C GLU A 143 -4.31 -17.55 -18.98
N LYS A 144 -3.70 -16.43 -19.39
CA LYS A 144 -3.23 -15.41 -18.44
C LYS A 144 -4.38 -14.66 -17.80
N ALA A 145 -5.45 -14.38 -18.57
CA ALA A 145 -6.65 -13.73 -18.06
C ALA A 145 -7.33 -14.55 -16.97
N LEU A 146 -7.32 -15.88 -17.08
CA LEU A 146 -7.81 -16.79 -16.05
C LEU A 146 -6.80 -16.92 -14.90
N GLY A 147 -5.51 -17.07 -15.24
CA GLY A 147 -4.42 -17.23 -14.28
C GLY A 147 -4.38 -16.13 -13.24
N VAL A 148 -4.42 -14.87 -13.68
CA VAL A 148 -4.37 -13.71 -12.77
C VAL A 148 -5.53 -13.68 -11.75
N LEU A 149 -6.69 -14.24 -12.11
CA LEU A 149 -7.84 -14.33 -11.21
C LEU A 149 -7.73 -15.51 -10.24
N ASN A 150 -6.97 -16.55 -10.59
CA ASN A 150 -6.83 -17.79 -9.81
C ASN A 150 -5.62 -17.76 -8.86
N GLU A 151 -4.76 -16.76 -8.95
CA GLU A 151 -3.60 -16.58 -8.07
C GLU A 151 -3.98 -16.27 -6.61
N ALA A 152 -5.20 -15.81 -6.36
CA ALA A 152 -5.69 -15.47 -5.03
C ALA A 152 -7.18 -15.87 -4.86
N GLU A 153 -7.60 -16.06 -3.61
CA GLU A 153 -9.00 -16.26 -3.27
C GLU A 153 -9.71 -14.90 -3.09
N PRO A 154 -10.82 -14.64 -3.78
CA PRO A 154 -11.51 -13.36 -3.70
C PRO A 154 -12.24 -13.16 -2.38
N VAL A 155 -12.21 -11.93 -1.88
CA VAL A 155 -13.06 -11.52 -0.76
C VAL A 155 -14.52 -11.45 -1.17
N GLU A 156 -15.41 -11.59 -0.19
CA GLU A 156 -16.87 -11.57 -0.39
C GLU A 156 -17.34 -10.36 -1.24
N ALA A 157 -16.74 -9.18 -1.02
CA ALA A 157 -17.12 -7.96 -1.72
C ALA A 157 -16.90 -7.99 -3.25
N VAL A 158 -15.97 -8.84 -3.74
CA VAL A 158 -15.63 -8.95 -5.17
C VAL A 158 -15.89 -10.35 -5.72
N LEU A 159 -16.28 -11.31 -4.88
CA LEU A 159 -16.48 -12.72 -5.23
C LEU A 159 -17.36 -12.90 -6.47
N ALA A 160 -18.51 -12.22 -6.52
CA ALA A 160 -19.41 -12.28 -7.65
C ALA A 160 -18.77 -11.79 -8.96
N GLN A 161 -18.03 -10.68 -8.92
CA GLN A 161 -17.38 -10.08 -10.09
C GLN A 161 -16.22 -10.95 -10.60
N VAL A 162 -15.48 -11.56 -9.68
CA VAL A 162 -14.37 -12.47 -10.01
C VAL A 162 -14.91 -13.76 -10.63
N ASN A 163 -15.97 -14.34 -10.06
CA ASN A 163 -16.56 -15.57 -10.60
C ASN A 163 -17.23 -15.35 -11.96
N ASP A 164 -17.94 -14.23 -12.14
CA ASP A 164 -18.49 -13.82 -13.43
C ASP A 164 -17.39 -13.73 -14.49
N ARG A 165 -16.29 -13.03 -14.18
CA ARG A 165 -15.16 -12.92 -15.09
C ARG A 165 -14.46 -14.27 -15.37
N ARG A 166 -14.28 -15.12 -14.35
CA ARG A 166 -13.72 -16.47 -14.53
C ARG A 166 -14.58 -17.27 -15.49
N GLY A 167 -15.91 -17.23 -15.32
CA GLY A 167 -16.88 -17.85 -16.23
C GLY A 167 -16.72 -17.36 -17.66
N ASP A 168 -16.69 -16.04 -17.89
CA ASP A 168 -16.46 -15.46 -19.21
C ASP A 168 -15.18 -15.98 -19.87
N VAL A 169 -14.06 -15.96 -19.13
CA VAL A 169 -12.78 -16.43 -19.66
C VAL A 169 -12.82 -17.93 -19.97
N LEU A 170 -13.45 -18.75 -19.13
CA LEU A 170 -13.59 -20.19 -19.35
C LEU A 170 -14.45 -20.51 -20.58
N VAL A 171 -15.53 -19.75 -20.80
CA VAL A 171 -16.34 -19.85 -22.02
C VAL A 171 -15.50 -19.49 -23.26
N LEU A 172 -14.73 -18.40 -23.20
CA LEU A 172 -13.83 -18.00 -24.29
C LEU A 172 -12.74 -19.05 -24.56
N LEU A 173 -12.28 -19.77 -23.53
CA LEU A 173 -11.37 -20.91 -23.64
C LEU A 173 -12.03 -22.19 -24.16
N GLY A 174 -13.36 -22.22 -24.28
CA GLY A 174 -14.13 -23.43 -24.64
C GLY A 174 -14.29 -24.44 -23.50
N ARG A 175 -13.92 -24.08 -22.26
CA ARG A 175 -13.95 -24.91 -21.05
C ARG A 175 -15.30 -24.79 -20.34
N ASN A 176 -16.40 -25.00 -21.07
CA ASN A 176 -17.76 -24.74 -20.59
C ASN A 176 -18.16 -25.57 -19.37
N ASP A 177 -17.58 -26.76 -19.18
CA ASP A 177 -17.89 -27.60 -18.02
C ASP A 177 -17.27 -27.06 -16.73
N GLU A 178 -16.23 -26.24 -16.83
CA GLU A 178 -15.59 -25.56 -15.70
C GLU A 178 -16.24 -24.19 -15.42
N ALA A 179 -17.04 -23.67 -16.35
CA ALA A 179 -17.72 -22.37 -16.25
C ALA A 179 -19.07 -22.41 -15.52
N ARG A 180 -19.58 -23.60 -15.17
CA ARG A 180 -20.86 -23.83 -14.49
C ARG A 180 -20.68 -24.05 -13.00
#